data_AF-A0A931QBW2-F1
#
_entry.id   AF-A0A931QBW2-F1
#
_cell.length_a   1.000
_cell.length_b   1.000
_cell.length_c   1.000
_cell.angle_alpha   90.00
_cell.angle_beta   90.00
_cell.angle_gamma   90.00
#
_symmetry.space_group_name_H-M   'P 1'
#
loop_
_entity.id
_entity.type
_entity.pdbx_description
1 polymer ?
#
loop_
_entity_poly.entity_id
_entity_poly.type
_entity_poly.pdbx_seq_one_letter_code
_entity_poly.pdbx_strand_id
1 'polypeptide(L)' 'MGNLIRDVLEVLLAVAVGGMLWSVIRRGRRGELRVYRCVACDRPTSRGYPRCKHCGVEQPDAI' A
#
# COMPACT_ATOMS: atom_id res chain seq x y z
N MET A 1 1.23 -21.65 -33.19
CA MET A 1 2.23 -20.92 -32.35
C MET A 1 1.67 -19.70 -31.63
N GLY A 2 0.67 -18.97 -32.16
CA GLY A 2 0.11 -17.78 -31.49
C GLY A 2 -0.52 -18.03 -30.11
N ASN A 3 -1.22 -19.16 -29.93
CA ASN A 3 -1.88 -19.46 -28.64
C ASN A 3 -0.88 -19.79 -27.53
N LEU A 4 0.17 -20.56 -27.83
CA LEU A 4 1.18 -20.95 -26.84
C LEU A 4 1.89 -19.75 -26.20
N ILE A 5 2.27 -18.76 -27.02
CA ILE A 5 2.94 -17.54 -26.53
C ILE A 5 2.00 -16.73 -25.65
N ARG A 6 0.73 -16.63 -26.04
CA ARG A 6 -0.30 -15.93 -25.26
C ARG A 6 -0.56 -16.62 -23.92
N ASP A 7 -0.71 -17.94 -23.92
CA ASP A 7 -0.96 -18.73 -22.72
C ASP A 7 0.22 -18.63 -21.73
N VAL A 8 1.45 -18.72 -22.23
CA VAL A 8 2.65 -18.54 -21.40
C VAL A 8 2.71 -17.13 -20.82
N LEU A 9 2.44 -16.10 -21.63
CA LEU A 9 2.42 -14.72 -21.16
C LEU A 9 1.35 -14.50 -20.08
N GLU A 10 0.17 -15.08 -20.26
CA GLU A 10 -0.93 -15.00 -19.31
C GLU A 10 -0.58 -15.66 -17.97
N VAL A 11 0.04 -16.84 -18.01
CA VAL A 11 0.52 -17.52 -16.80
C VAL A 11 1.59 -16.70 -16.09
N LEU A 12 2.56 -16.14 -16.82
CA LEU A 12 3.59 -15.29 -16.24
C LEU A 12 3.00 -14.03 -15.59
N LEU A 13 2.00 -13.42 -16.23
CA LEU A 13 1.29 -12.27 -15.69
C LEU A 13 0.55 -12.65 -14.39
N ALA A 14 -0.14 -13.78 -14.38
CA ALA A 14 -0.85 -14.27 -13.21
C ALA A 14 0.10 -14.54 -12.02
N VAL A 15 1.25 -15.15 -12.28
CA VAL A 15 2.29 -15.37 -11.26
C VAL A 15 2.84 -14.05 -10.73
N ALA A 16 3.12 -13.09 -11.61
CA ALA A 16 3.63 -11.78 -11.22
C ALA A 16 2.63 -11.03 -10.32
N VAL A 17 1.36 -10.95 -10.74
CA VAL A 17 0.30 -10.29 -9.97
C VAL A 17 0.05 -11.02 -8.64
N GLY A 18 -0.01 -12.36 -8.67
CA GLY A 18 -0.16 -13.18 -7.48
C GLY A 18 0.97 -12.97 -6.46
N GLY A 19 2.21 -12.89 -6.93
CA GLY A 19 3.38 -12.59 -6.09
C GLY A 19 3.33 -11.20 -5.45
N MET A 20 2.91 -10.17 -6.21
CA MET A 20 2.73 -8.82 -5.68
C MET A 20 1.63 -8.78 -4.59
N LEU A 21 0.47 -9.39 -4.86
CA LEU A 21 -0.62 -9.48 -3.90
C LEU A 21 -0.19 -10.22 -2.63
N TRP A 22 0.49 -11.36 -2.79
CA TRP A 22 1.00 -12.12 -1.66
C TRP A 22 2.01 -11.33 -0.82
N SER A 23 2.86 -10.53 -1.45
CA SER A 23 3.80 -9.64 -0.74
C SER A 23 3.06 -8.63 0.14
N VAL A 24 2.01 -7.99 -0.38
CA VAL A 24 1.19 -7.02 0.38
C VAL A 24 0.48 -7.71 1.54
N ILE A 25 -0.16 -8.86 1.29
CA ILE A 25 -0.85 -9.64 2.33
C ILE A 25 0.13 -10.06 3.42
N ARG A 26 1.32 -10.54 3.05
CA ARG A 26 2.35 -10.96 4.00
C ARG A 26 2.81 -9.80 4.90
N ARG A 27 3.03 -8.60 4.34
CA ARG A 27 3.37 -7.39 5.13
C ARG A 27 2.24 -6.98 6.06
N GLY A 28 1.00 -7.05 5.57
CA GLY A 28 -0.21 -6.80 6.38
C GLY A 28 -0.32 -7.77 7.57
N ARG A 29 -0.15 -9.08 7.34
CA ARG A 29 -0.20 -10.11 8.39
C ARG A 29 0.91 -9.97 9.43
N ARG A 30 2.05 -9.39 9.07
CA ARG A 30 3.16 -9.10 10.00
C ARG A 30 2.98 -7.80 10.77
N GLY A 31 1.94 -7.01 10.50
CA GLY A 31 1.74 -5.71 11.13
C GLY A 31 2.77 -4.65 10.68
N GLU A 32 3.44 -4.87 9.55
CA GLU A 32 4.46 -3.93 9.01
C GLU A 32 3.81 -2.68 8.37
N LEU A 33 2.48 -2.68 8.16
CA LEU A 33 1.74 -1.54 7.64
C LEU A 33 1.59 -0.47 8.74
N ARG A 34 2.48 0.53 8.71
CA ARG A 34 2.44 1.67 9.64
C ARG A 34 1.26 2.57 9.29
N VAL A 35 0.27 2.61 10.18
CA VAL A 35 -0.82 3.59 10.14
C VAL A 35 -0.35 4.84 10.86
N TYR A 36 -0.17 5.93 10.11
CA TYR A 36 0.14 7.23 10.69
C TYR A 36 -1.13 7.83 11.31
N ARG A 37 -1.02 8.34 12.53
CA ARG A 37 -2.12 8.99 13.25
C ARG A 37 -1.77 10.44 13.53
N CYS A 38 -2.77 11.29 13.52
CA CYS A 38 -2.60 12.69 13.86
C CYS A 38 -2.22 12.85 15.34
N VAL A 39 -1.17 13.62 15.63
CA VAL A 39 -0.71 13.89 17.01
C VAL A 39 -1.76 14.57 17.91
N ALA A 40 -2.79 15.20 17.32
CA ALA A 40 -3.81 15.94 18.05
C ALA A 40 -5.16 15.20 18.16
N CYS A 41 -5.65 14.59 17.07
CA CYS A 41 -6.99 13.98 17.05
C CYS A 41 -6.98 12.45 16.98
N ASP A 42 -5.81 11.81 16.97
CA ASP A 42 -5.57 10.36 16.84
C ASP A 42 -6.23 9.69 15.62
N ARG A 43 -6.79 10.48 14.69
CA ARG A 43 -7.37 9.95 13.45
C ARG A 43 -6.28 9.52 12.48
N PRO A 44 -6.51 8.45 11.70
CA PRO A 44 -5.58 8.03 10.66
C PRO A 44 -5.39 9.16 9.65
N THR A 45 -4.13 9.53 9.41
CA THR A 45 -3.74 10.60 8.47
C THR A 45 -2.66 10.06 7.54
N SER A 46 -2.59 10.59 6.31
CA SER A 46 -1.47 10.29 5.42
C SER A 46 -0.26 11.13 5.81
N ARG A 47 0.93 10.53 5.73
CA ARG A 47 2.22 11.20 5.96
C ARG A 47 2.54 12.27 4.90
N GLY A 48 1.91 12.20 3.73
CA GLY A 48 2.15 13.16 2.64
C GLY A 48 1.45 14.52 2.82
N TYR A 49 0.78 14.76 3.95
CA TYR A 49 0.13 16.05 4.20
C TYR A 49 0.79 16.79 5.36
N PRO A 50 1.20 18.06 5.18
CA PRO A 50 1.77 18.86 6.27
C PRO A 50 0.73 19.18 7.34
N ARG A 51 -0.57 19.14 7.03
CA ARG A 51 -1.67 19.35 7.98
C ARG A 51 -2.67 18.21 7.94
N CYS A 52 -3.19 17.85 9.12
CA CYS A 52 -4.25 16.86 9.21
C CYS A 52 -5.53 17.36 8.52
N LYS A 53 -6.11 16.56 7.61
CA LYS A 53 -7.37 16.91 6.93
C LYS A 53 -8.60 16.98 7.85
N HIS A 54 -8.51 16.40 9.05
CA HIS A 54 -9.63 16.36 9.99
C HIS A 54 -9.61 17.54 10.97
N CYS A 55 -8.48 17.79 11.63
CA CYS A 55 -8.37 18.83 12.66
C CYS A 55 -7.53 20.04 12.25
N GLY A 56 -6.87 20.01 11.09
CA GLY A 56 -6.05 21.12 10.58
C GLY A 56 -4.68 21.29 11.26
N VAL A 57 -4.37 20.49 12.29
CA VAL A 57 -3.10 20.59 13.03
C VAL A 57 -1.92 20.14 12.16
N GLU A 58 -0.83 20.91 12.23
CA GLU A 58 0.43 20.64 11.55
C GLU A 58 1.04 19.31 12.03
N GLN A 59 1.43 18.45 11.09
CA GLN A 59 1.99 17.13 11.40
C GLN A 59 3.52 17.19 11.35
N PRO A 60 4.21 16.86 12.46
CA PRO A 60 5.68 16.97 12.54
C PRO A 60 6.41 15.96 11.64
N ASP A 61 5.76 14.85 11.28
CA ASP A 61 6.35 13.76 10.50
C ASP A 61 6.06 13.81 8.99
N ALA A 62 5.50 14.93 8.50
CA ALA A 62 5.21 15.11 7.09
C ALA A 62 6.51 15.11 6.25
N ILE A 63 6.50 14.38 5.13
CA ILE A 63 7.63 14.30 4.19
C ILE A 63 7.52 15.42 3.16
#